data_AF-A0A8T5GED0-F1
#
_entry.id   AF-A0A8T5GED0-F1
#
_cell.length_a   1.000
_cell.length_b   1.000
_cell.length_c   1.000
_cell.angle_alpha   90.00
_cell.angle_beta   90.00
_cell.angle_gamma   90.00
#
_symmetry.space_group_name_H-M   'P 1'
#
loop_
_entity.id
_entity.type
_entity.pdbx_description
1 polymer ?
#
loop_
_entity_poly.entity_id
_entity_poly.type
_entity_poly.pdbx_seq_one_letter_code
_entity_poly.pdbx_strand_id
1 'polypeptide(L)'
;MEKAIDLNNLRAKIDQMNDKLLSLISTRMKYSLNEGTFTKELANGKTWFLYRLKKEQNLDSEFGRFLYNDQLPFIFKKEELAKAIVSKVNDTGVTPIEFDLSEKIIELYKKLLRGLCEAKEDESTYGESTKLDVEIILTINERTTAIGEHVSAFKLQTEPELKNLSKNEVRQNLIKPKREIEVTNALILKAKKYGIENEKLIKEFSKDLIEITLDSEVHFILNSKL
;
A
#
# COMPACT_ATOMS: atom_id res chain seq x y z
N MET A 1 8.16 25.11 13.96
CA MET A 1 6.71 24.89 13.86
C MET A 1 6.52 23.60 13.09
N GLU A 2 6.10 22.53 13.76
CA GLU A 2 5.63 21.33 13.06
C GLU A 2 4.50 21.76 12.10
N LYS A 3 4.60 21.31 10.85
CA LYS A 3 3.57 21.57 9.86
C LYS A 3 2.36 20.73 10.28
N ALA A 4 1.30 21.37 10.76
CA ALA A 4 0.11 20.66 11.23
C ALA A 4 -0.42 19.74 10.13
N ILE A 5 -0.62 18.46 10.47
CA ILE A 5 -1.15 17.46 9.56
C ILE A 5 -2.62 17.81 9.30
N ASP A 6 -2.97 18.08 8.04
CA ASP A 6 -4.34 18.44 7.66
C ASP A 6 -5.15 17.18 7.30
N LEU A 7 -6.15 16.87 8.12
CA LEU A 7 -7.05 15.74 7.94
C LEU A 7 -7.80 15.77 6.60
N ASN A 8 -8.15 16.95 6.07
CA ASN A 8 -8.81 17.06 4.78
C ASN A 8 -7.87 16.68 3.63
N ASN A 9 -6.60 17.07 3.72
CA ASN A 9 -5.58 16.66 2.76
C ASN A 9 -5.33 15.14 2.83
N LEU A 10 -5.30 14.53 4.03
CA LEU A 10 -5.17 13.08 4.16
C LEU A 10 -6.36 12.35 3.54
N ARG A 11 -7.59 12.81 3.78
CA ARG A 11 -8.79 12.25 3.15
C ARG A 11 -8.71 12.33 1.62
N ALA A 12 -8.34 13.49 1.07
CA ALA A 12 -8.19 13.67 -0.36
C ALA A 12 -7.12 12.73 -0.94
N LYS A 13 -5.98 12.56 -0.27
CA LYS A 13 -4.93 11.62 -0.69
C LYS A 13 -5.43 10.17 -0.69
N ILE A 14 -6.12 9.73 0.37
CA ILE A 14 -6.71 8.38 0.44
C ILE A 14 -7.68 8.16 -0.72
N ASP A 15 -8.54 9.14 -1.00
CA ASP A 15 -9.51 9.04 -2.10
C ASP A 15 -8.83 8.97 -3.48
N GLN A 16 -7.79 9.76 -3.69
CA GLN A 16 -6.97 9.73 -4.91
C GLN A 16 -6.25 8.38 -5.09
N MET A 17 -5.70 7.83 -4.01
CA MET A 17 -5.04 6.52 -4.04
C MET A 17 -6.03 5.40 -4.33
N ASN A 18 -7.23 5.45 -3.74
CA ASN A 18 -8.28 4.47 -4.03
C ASN A 18 -8.68 4.53 -5.52
N ASP A 19 -8.82 5.72 -6.11
CA ASP A 19 -9.12 5.86 -7.54
C ASP A 19 -7.97 5.34 -8.42
N LYS A 20 -6.72 5.67 -8.07
CA LYS A 20 -5.52 5.14 -8.76
C LYS A 20 -5.50 3.62 -8.70
N LEU A 21 -5.71 3.02 -7.52
CA LEU A 21 -5.73 1.57 -7.35
C LEU A 21 -6.78 0.92 -8.25
N LEU A 22 -8.02 1.40 -8.23
CA LEU A 22 -9.09 0.85 -9.04
C LEU A 22 -8.81 0.98 -10.54
N SER A 23 -8.24 2.11 -10.97
CA SER A 23 -7.83 2.31 -12.37
C SER A 23 -6.74 1.32 -12.80
N LEU A 24 -5.75 1.07 -11.94
CA LEU A 24 -4.68 0.11 -12.22
C LEU A 24 -5.23 -1.31 -12.25
N ILE A 25 -6.10 -1.68 -11.29
CA ILE A 25 -6.74 -3.00 -11.23
C ILE A 25 -7.57 -3.26 -12.49
N SER A 26 -8.37 -2.27 -12.92
CA SER A 26 -9.17 -2.34 -14.16
C SER A 26 -8.30 -2.50 -15.41
N THR A 27 -7.10 -1.92 -15.41
CA THR A 27 -6.14 -2.14 -16.49
C THR A 27 -5.53 -3.54 -16.42
N ARG A 28 -5.16 -3.99 -15.22
CA ARG A 28 -4.51 -5.27 -14.97
C ARG A 28 -5.38 -6.47 -15.29
N MET A 29 -6.70 -6.37 -15.07
CA MET A 29 -7.64 -7.47 -15.36
C MET A 29 -7.84 -7.74 -16.87
N LYS A 30 -7.27 -6.91 -17.76
CA LYS A 30 -7.25 -7.17 -19.20
C LYS A 30 -6.25 -8.26 -19.61
N TYR A 31 -5.36 -8.65 -18.69
CA TYR A 31 -4.38 -9.71 -18.88
C TYR A 31 -4.81 -10.97 -18.12
N SER A 32 -4.32 -12.13 -18.54
CA SER A 32 -4.49 -13.37 -17.78
C SER A 32 -3.88 -13.27 -16.39
N LEU A 33 -4.24 -14.19 -15.50
CA LEU A 33 -3.75 -14.23 -14.12
C LEU A 33 -2.22 -14.21 -14.08
N ASN A 34 -1.55 -14.96 -14.96
CA ASN A 34 -0.10 -15.01 -15.06
C ASN A 34 0.57 -15.28 -13.70
N GLU A 35 0.10 -16.29 -12.97
CA GLU A 35 0.62 -16.66 -11.65
C GLU A 35 2.12 -17.05 -11.71
N GLY A 36 2.59 -17.45 -12.89
CA GLY A 36 3.99 -17.61 -13.22
C GLY A 36 4.86 -16.38 -12.92
N THR A 37 4.35 -15.15 -12.96
CA THR A 37 5.16 -13.95 -12.68
C THR A 37 5.65 -13.87 -11.23
N PHE A 38 4.94 -14.54 -10.31
CA PHE A 38 5.28 -14.64 -8.89
C PHE A 38 6.08 -15.89 -8.52
N THR A 39 6.19 -16.86 -9.43
CA THR A 39 6.71 -18.21 -9.10
C THR A 39 7.82 -18.68 -10.02
N LYS A 40 7.79 -18.34 -11.32
CA LYS A 40 8.84 -18.71 -12.27
C LYS A 40 10.05 -17.81 -12.08
N GLU A 41 11.20 -18.44 -11.87
CA GLU A 41 12.48 -17.77 -11.78
C GLU A 41 13.06 -17.45 -13.16
N LEU A 42 13.64 -16.27 -13.28
CA LEU A 42 14.52 -15.86 -14.36
C LEU A 42 15.90 -16.50 -14.16
N ALA A 43 16.77 -16.39 -15.17
CA ALA A 43 18.14 -16.92 -15.12
C ALA A 43 19.01 -16.39 -13.96
N ASN A 44 18.59 -15.29 -13.31
CA ASN A 44 19.26 -14.71 -12.15
C ASN A 44 18.67 -15.17 -10.79
N GLY A 45 17.82 -16.20 -10.79
CA GLY A 45 17.18 -16.77 -9.59
C GLY A 45 16.08 -15.89 -8.98
N LYS A 46 15.64 -14.83 -9.67
CA LYS A 46 14.53 -13.97 -9.20
C LYS A 46 13.29 -14.22 -10.04
N THR A 47 12.12 -14.12 -9.41
CA THR A 47 10.86 -14.11 -10.14
C THR A 47 10.71 -12.83 -10.98
N TRP A 48 9.82 -12.85 -11.97
CA TRP A 48 9.50 -11.65 -12.75
C TRP A 48 9.11 -10.48 -11.84
N PHE A 49 8.22 -10.74 -10.88
CA PHE A 49 7.78 -9.76 -9.89
C PHE A 49 8.95 -9.19 -9.08
N LEU A 50 9.78 -10.03 -8.45
CA LEU A 50 10.90 -9.56 -7.63
C LEU A 50 11.95 -8.80 -8.43
N TYR A 51 12.22 -9.26 -9.67
CA TYR A 51 13.14 -8.57 -10.56
C TYR A 51 12.62 -7.17 -10.91
N ARG A 52 11.36 -7.05 -11.31
CA ARG A 52 10.75 -5.76 -11.68
C ARG A 52 10.65 -4.83 -10.48
N LEU A 53 10.19 -5.34 -9.33
CA LEU A 53 10.07 -4.58 -8.09
C LEU A 53 11.43 -3.97 -7.67
N LYS A 54 12.52 -4.75 -7.78
CA LYS A 54 13.87 -4.24 -7.46
C LYS A 54 14.30 -3.14 -8.41
N LYS A 55 14.00 -3.27 -9.70
CA LYS A 55 14.33 -2.25 -10.70
C LYS A 55 13.57 -0.95 -10.43
N GLU A 56 12.28 -1.04 -10.12
CA GLU A 56 11.46 0.12 -9.79
C GLU A 56 11.96 0.82 -8.51
N GLN A 57 12.24 0.07 -7.45
CA GLN A 57 12.73 0.66 -6.21
C GLN A 57 14.16 1.21 -6.32
N ASN A 58 15.01 0.65 -7.18
CA ASN A 58 16.30 1.26 -7.47
C ASN A 58 16.11 2.64 -8.14
N LEU A 59 15.21 2.75 -9.11
CA LEU A 59 14.92 4.00 -9.79
C LEU A 59 14.35 5.05 -8.82
N ASP A 60 13.40 4.65 -7.98
CA ASP A 60 12.85 5.49 -6.91
C ASP A 60 13.96 5.95 -5.94
N SER A 61 14.88 5.07 -5.58
CA SER A 61 16.01 5.39 -4.71
C SER A 61 16.99 6.38 -5.35
N GLU A 62 17.31 6.21 -6.64
CA GLU A 62 18.15 7.13 -7.40
C GLU A 62 17.55 8.55 -7.40
N PHE A 63 16.23 8.66 -7.64
CA PHE A 63 15.51 9.93 -7.57
C PHE A 63 15.23 10.44 -6.16
N GLY A 64 15.76 9.77 -5.13
CA GLY A 64 15.73 10.23 -3.76
C GLY A 64 14.40 10.01 -3.04
N ARG A 65 13.52 9.10 -3.51
CA ARG A 65 12.27 8.76 -2.84
C ARG A 65 12.51 8.40 -1.37
N PHE A 66 13.53 7.58 -1.10
CA PHE A 66 13.89 7.15 0.25
C PHE A 66 14.83 8.12 0.98
N LEU A 67 15.00 9.35 0.48
CA LEU A 67 15.58 10.45 1.25
C LEU A 67 14.52 11.20 2.08
N TYR A 68 13.25 11.08 1.71
CA TYR A 68 12.14 11.56 2.54
C TYR A 68 12.05 10.68 3.78
N ASN A 69 11.91 11.30 4.95
CA ASN A 69 11.88 10.53 6.19
C ASN A 69 10.71 9.57 6.21
N ASP A 70 9.52 9.94 5.73
CA ASP A 70 8.29 9.14 5.70
C ASP A 70 8.15 8.12 4.54
N GLN A 71 9.24 7.83 3.82
CA GLN A 71 9.22 6.85 2.73
C GLN A 71 10.16 5.69 3.04
N LEU A 72 9.61 4.50 3.15
CA LEU A 72 10.36 3.25 3.28
C LEU A 72 10.23 2.40 2.00
N PRO A 73 11.28 1.68 1.60
CA PRO A 73 11.13 0.68 0.55
C PRO A 73 10.24 -0.48 1.01
N PHE A 74 9.67 -1.19 0.04
CA PHE A 74 8.63 -2.20 0.31
C PHE A 74 9.16 -3.48 0.94
N ILE A 75 10.13 -4.15 0.30
CA ILE A 75 10.72 -5.41 0.79
C ILE A 75 12.24 -5.37 0.92
N PHE A 76 12.88 -4.34 0.37
CA PHE A 76 14.33 -4.22 0.37
C PHE A 76 14.77 -3.24 1.44
N LYS A 77 15.94 -3.48 2.02
CA LYS A 77 16.61 -2.48 2.83
C LYS A 77 17.18 -1.39 1.93
N LYS A 78 17.28 -0.17 2.47
CA LYS A 78 17.80 0.99 1.74
C LYS A 78 19.22 0.75 1.21
N GLU A 79 20.05 0.03 1.97
CA GLU A 79 21.44 -0.30 1.62
C GLU A 79 21.52 -1.30 0.45
N GLU A 80 20.45 -2.05 0.18
CA GLU A 80 20.37 -2.96 -0.95
C GLU A 80 19.96 -2.25 -2.25
N LEU A 81 19.52 -0.99 -2.17
CA LEU A 81 19.04 -0.21 -3.32
C LEU A 81 20.12 0.71 -3.88
N ALA A 82 19.88 1.22 -5.08
CA ALA A 82 20.75 2.19 -5.71
C ALA A 82 20.90 3.46 -4.86
N LYS A 83 22.08 4.10 -4.90
CA LYS A 83 22.33 5.34 -4.16
C LYS A 83 21.61 6.52 -4.84
N ALA A 84 21.08 7.43 -4.03
CA ALA A 84 20.48 8.65 -4.54
C ALA A 84 21.50 9.49 -5.32
N ILE A 85 21.07 9.98 -6.49
CA ILE A 85 21.84 10.92 -7.33
C ILE A 85 21.42 12.38 -7.07
N VAL A 86 20.45 12.58 -6.18
CA VAL A 86 19.96 13.88 -5.70
C VAL A 86 20.32 14.07 -4.22
N SER A 87 20.37 15.34 -3.78
CA SER A 87 20.91 15.71 -2.47
C SER A 87 19.89 16.22 -1.44
N LYS A 88 18.60 16.34 -1.79
CA LYS A 88 17.60 16.95 -0.91
C LYS A 88 16.93 15.92 0.01
N VAL A 89 16.95 16.24 1.30
CA VAL A 89 16.09 15.64 2.34
C VAL A 89 14.99 16.65 2.62
N ASN A 90 13.74 16.24 2.48
CA ASN A 90 12.60 17.00 2.96
C ASN A 90 12.05 16.29 4.19
N ASP A 91 11.96 17.02 5.30
CA ASP A 91 11.28 16.55 6.49
C ASP A 91 9.76 16.74 6.30
N THR A 92 9.02 15.65 6.38
CA THR A 92 7.55 15.67 6.28
C THR A 92 6.86 15.81 7.63
N GLY A 93 7.62 15.85 8.73
CA GLY A 93 7.11 15.90 10.09
C GLY A 93 6.67 14.53 10.63
N VAL A 94 6.82 13.45 9.85
CA VAL A 94 6.49 12.08 10.25
C VAL A 94 7.74 11.22 10.11
N THR A 95 8.16 10.59 11.20
CA THR A 95 9.21 9.57 11.16
C THR A 95 8.54 8.20 11.08
N PRO A 96 8.73 7.44 10.00
CA PRO A 96 8.08 6.16 9.81
C PRO A 96 8.69 5.15 10.77
N ILE A 97 7.92 4.11 11.06
CA ILE A 97 8.36 3.02 11.92
C ILE A 97 8.39 1.76 11.07
N GLU A 98 9.56 1.14 10.99
CA GLU A 98 9.73 -0.09 10.23
C GLU A 98 8.72 -1.15 10.71
N PHE A 99 7.90 -1.61 9.77
CA PHE A 99 6.89 -2.62 9.98
C PHE A 99 6.67 -3.39 8.70
N ASP A 100 7.11 -4.64 8.68
CA ASP A 100 7.01 -5.48 7.50
C ASP A 100 5.57 -6.03 7.35
N LEU A 101 4.84 -5.47 6.40
CA LEU A 101 3.52 -5.93 5.96
C LEU A 101 3.55 -6.52 4.55
N SER A 102 4.75 -6.77 4.01
CA SER A 102 4.93 -7.10 2.60
C SER A 102 4.22 -8.39 2.18
N GLU A 103 4.36 -9.45 2.96
CA GLU A 103 3.69 -10.74 2.72
C GLU A 103 2.16 -10.59 2.72
N LYS A 104 1.61 -9.87 3.71
CA LYS A 104 0.16 -9.61 3.80
C LYS A 104 -0.36 -8.83 2.59
N ILE A 105 0.39 -7.83 2.13
CA ILE A 105 0.05 -7.01 0.97
C ILE A 105 0.11 -7.85 -0.33
N ILE A 106 1.14 -8.68 -0.49
CA ILE A 106 1.29 -9.55 -1.66
C ILE A 106 0.17 -10.59 -1.71
N GLU A 107 -0.19 -11.21 -0.59
CA GLU A 107 -1.27 -12.21 -0.56
C GLU A 107 -2.66 -11.58 -0.73
N LEU A 108 -2.91 -10.40 -0.15
CA LEU A 108 -4.12 -9.61 -0.45
C LEU A 108 -4.24 -9.37 -1.96
N TYR A 109 -3.15 -8.93 -2.58
CA TYR A 109 -3.13 -8.66 -4.01
C TYR A 109 -3.36 -9.91 -4.86
N LYS A 110 -2.68 -11.02 -4.57
CA LYS A 110 -2.86 -12.29 -5.29
C LYS A 110 -4.28 -12.83 -5.14
N LYS A 111 -4.89 -12.72 -3.95
CA LYS A 111 -6.31 -13.06 -3.72
C LYS A 111 -7.23 -12.24 -4.61
N LEU A 112 -6.99 -10.93 -4.72
CA LEU A 112 -7.75 -10.05 -5.61
C LEU A 112 -7.61 -10.47 -7.08
N LEU A 113 -6.37 -10.71 -7.55
CA LEU A 113 -6.14 -11.12 -8.94
C LEU A 113 -6.85 -12.42 -9.32
N ARG A 114 -6.78 -13.45 -8.45
CA ARG A 114 -7.46 -14.74 -8.68
C ARG A 114 -8.97 -14.61 -8.83
N GLY A 115 -9.57 -13.59 -8.23
CA GLY A 115 -11.00 -13.33 -8.34
C GLY A 115 -11.41 -12.38 -9.48
N LEU A 116 -10.45 -11.76 -10.18
CA LEU A 116 -10.70 -10.79 -11.26
C LEU A 116 -10.16 -11.22 -12.63
N CYS A 117 -9.05 -11.95 -12.67
CA CYS A 117 -8.37 -12.33 -13.91
C CYS A 117 -8.74 -13.75 -14.32
N GLU A 118 -8.66 -14.03 -15.62
CA GLU A 118 -8.80 -15.40 -16.12
C GLU A 118 -7.63 -16.27 -15.65
N ALA A 119 -7.93 -17.44 -15.06
CA ALA A 119 -6.94 -18.38 -14.52
C ALA A 119 -6.14 -19.10 -15.63
N LYS A 120 -5.30 -18.34 -16.32
CA LYS A 120 -4.43 -18.77 -17.42
C LYS A 120 -3.05 -18.14 -17.31
N GLU A 121 -2.13 -18.74 -18.03
CA GLU A 121 -0.79 -18.22 -18.29
C GLU A 121 -0.72 -17.73 -19.74
N ASP A 122 -0.21 -16.52 -19.93
CA ASP A 122 0.19 -15.96 -21.21
C ASP A 122 1.56 -15.30 -21.06
N GLU A 123 2.62 -16.07 -21.33
CA GLU A 123 4.00 -15.61 -21.19
C GLU A 123 4.32 -14.40 -22.08
N SER A 124 3.57 -14.19 -23.16
CA SER A 124 3.77 -13.04 -24.05
C SER A 124 3.41 -11.71 -23.39
N THR A 125 2.65 -11.72 -22.29
CA THR A 125 2.20 -10.54 -21.55
C THR A 125 2.79 -10.41 -20.15
N TYR A 126 3.73 -11.28 -19.78
CA TYR A 126 4.36 -11.26 -18.45
C TYR A 126 5.01 -9.91 -18.13
N GLY A 127 5.65 -9.27 -19.10
CA GLY A 127 6.31 -7.98 -18.90
C GLY A 127 5.32 -6.88 -18.49
N GLU A 128 4.23 -6.76 -19.25
CA GLU A 128 3.16 -5.79 -19.02
C GLU A 128 2.39 -6.07 -17.74
N SER A 129 1.99 -7.33 -17.50
CA SER A 129 1.25 -7.71 -16.31
C SER A 129 2.09 -7.48 -15.05
N THR A 130 3.36 -7.88 -15.06
CA THR A 130 4.28 -7.69 -13.92
C THR A 130 4.54 -6.21 -13.62
N LYS A 131 4.62 -5.36 -14.64
CA LYS A 131 4.74 -3.91 -14.44
C LYS A 131 3.56 -3.38 -13.63
N LEU A 132 2.34 -3.76 -14.01
CA LEU A 132 1.11 -3.37 -13.29
C LEU A 132 1.04 -4.00 -11.89
N ASP A 133 1.48 -5.26 -11.74
CA ASP A 133 1.54 -5.95 -10.45
C ASP A 133 2.38 -5.17 -9.43
N VAL A 134 3.58 -4.75 -9.85
CA VAL A 134 4.47 -3.92 -9.03
C VAL A 134 3.84 -2.58 -8.69
N GLU A 135 3.26 -1.89 -9.67
CA GLU A 135 2.65 -0.58 -9.42
C GLU A 135 1.46 -0.66 -8.45
N ILE A 136 0.62 -1.69 -8.58
CA ILE A 136 -0.52 -1.91 -7.67
C ILE A 136 -0.02 -2.22 -6.26
N ILE A 137 0.94 -3.14 -6.10
CA ILE A 137 1.48 -3.49 -4.78
C ILE A 137 2.13 -2.29 -4.09
N LEU A 138 2.92 -1.50 -4.82
CA LEU A 138 3.52 -0.28 -4.27
C LEU A 138 2.46 0.75 -3.87
N THR A 139 1.38 0.87 -4.66
CA THR A 139 0.26 1.76 -4.34
C THR A 139 -0.54 1.25 -3.13
N ILE A 140 -0.73 -0.06 -2.98
CA ILE A 140 -1.33 -0.65 -1.78
C ILE A 140 -0.46 -0.32 -0.57
N ASN A 141 0.85 -0.58 -0.65
CA ASN A 141 1.78 -0.28 0.43
C ASN A 141 1.70 1.19 0.84
N GLU A 142 1.85 2.11 -0.10
CA GLU A 142 1.80 3.55 0.20
C GLU A 142 0.45 3.98 0.82
N ARG A 143 -0.66 3.38 0.39
CA ARG A 143 -1.98 3.64 0.99
C ARG A 143 -2.03 3.12 2.42
N THR A 144 -1.55 1.92 2.65
CA THR A 144 -1.74 1.23 3.93
C THR A 144 -0.75 1.62 5.00
N THR A 145 0.52 1.79 4.64
CA THR A 145 1.62 2.10 5.55
C THR A 145 1.88 3.60 5.57
N ALA A 146 2.43 4.17 4.50
CA ALA A 146 2.84 5.58 4.49
C ALA A 146 1.69 6.52 4.88
N ILE A 147 0.53 6.45 4.21
CA ILE A 147 -0.61 7.29 4.62
C ILE A 147 -1.16 6.90 6.00
N GLY A 148 -1.15 5.60 6.35
CA GLY A 148 -1.58 5.12 7.67
C GLY A 148 -0.77 5.75 8.81
N GLU A 149 0.55 5.91 8.63
CA GLU A 149 1.43 6.56 9.60
C GLU A 149 1.11 8.05 9.76
N HIS A 150 0.83 8.77 8.67
CA HIS A 150 0.37 10.16 8.73
C HIS A 150 -0.98 10.30 9.45
N VAL A 151 -1.91 9.36 9.22
CA VAL A 151 -3.20 9.31 9.93
C VAL A 151 -2.97 9.04 11.42
N SER A 152 -2.09 8.10 11.78
CA SER A 152 -1.75 7.82 13.17
C SER A 152 -1.05 8.97 13.86
N ALA A 153 -0.15 9.67 13.18
CA ALA A 153 0.51 10.86 13.70
C ALA A 153 -0.53 11.96 14.01
N PHE A 154 -1.49 12.20 13.10
CA PHE A 154 -2.61 13.10 13.36
C PHE A 154 -3.44 12.67 14.58
N LYS A 155 -3.81 11.38 14.67
CA LYS A 155 -4.58 10.86 15.82
C LYS A 155 -3.84 11.04 17.13
N LEU A 156 -2.52 10.83 17.16
CA LEU A 156 -1.70 11.06 18.37
C LEU A 156 -1.60 12.52 18.77
N GLN A 157 -1.64 13.45 17.82
CA GLN A 157 -1.70 14.88 18.12
C GLN A 157 -3.03 15.27 18.76
N THR A 158 -4.14 14.62 18.36
CA THR A 158 -5.49 14.94 18.85
C THR A 158 -5.93 14.12 20.07
N GLU A 159 -5.41 12.90 20.21
CA GLU A 159 -5.74 11.90 21.25
C GLU A 159 -4.44 11.29 21.81
N PRO A 160 -3.59 12.06 22.53
CA PRO A 160 -2.29 11.58 23.01
C PRO A 160 -2.38 10.39 23.98
N GLU A 161 -3.51 10.22 24.66
CA GLU A 161 -3.77 9.14 25.60
C GLU A 161 -3.72 7.75 24.95
N LEU A 162 -3.86 7.66 23.62
CA LEU A 162 -3.73 6.41 22.87
C LEU A 162 -2.40 5.70 23.13
N LYS A 163 -1.33 6.42 23.49
CA LYS A 163 -0.03 5.82 23.83
C LYS A 163 -0.03 5.02 25.13
N ASN A 164 -0.94 5.32 26.03
CA ASN A 164 -1.01 4.68 27.34
C ASN A 164 -1.88 3.42 27.36
N LEU A 165 -2.48 3.09 26.22
CA LEU A 165 -3.38 1.96 26.05
C LEU A 165 -2.62 0.69 25.64
N SER A 166 -3.16 -0.47 25.98
CA SER A 166 -2.69 -1.73 25.43
C SER A 166 -2.97 -1.82 23.92
N LYS A 167 -2.26 -2.71 23.23
CA LYS A 167 -2.47 -2.98 21.79
C LYS A 167 -3.93 -3.22 21.43
N ASN A 168 -4.64 -4.01 22.24
CA ASN A 168 -6.04 -4.32 22.01
C ASN A 168 -6.94 -3.10 22.20
N GLU A 169 -6.68 -2.29 23.23
CA GLU A 169 -7.43 -1.06 23.50
C GLU A 169 -7.22 -0.02 22.40
N VAL A 170 -5.98 0.21 21.94
CA VAL A 170 -5.69 1.08 20.79
C VAL A 170 -6.51 0.62 19.58
N ARG A 171 -6.41 -0.67 19.24
CA ARG A 171 -7.11 -1.24 18.10
C ARG A 171 -8.64 -1.03 18.17
N GLN A 172 -9.25 -1.29 19.32
CA GLN A 172 -10.70 -1.06 19.51
C GLN A 172 -11.07 0.42 19.40
N ASN A 173 -10.24 1.33 19.88
CA ASN A 173 -10.48 2.77 19.76
C ASN A 173 -10.43 3.27 18.31
N LEU A 174 -9.57 2.67 17.49
CA LEU A 174 -9.41 3.04 16.07
C LEU A 174 -10.53 2.50 15.16
N ILE A 175 -11.19 1.41 15.53
CA ILE A 175 -12.28 0.81 14.74
C ILE A 175 -13.50 1.74 14.77
N LYS A 176 -13.99 2.11 13.58
CA LYS A 176 -15.18 2.97 13.42
C LYS A 176 -16.16 2.29 12.44
N PRO A 177 -17.05 1.39 12.92
CA PRO A 177 -17.82 0.50 12.04
C PRO A 177 -18.68 1.22 11.00
N LYS A 178 -19.33 2.33 11.40
CA LYS A 178 -20.12 3.16 10.47
C LYS A 178 -19.26 3.71 9.34
N ARG A 179 -18.05 4.20 9.67
CA ARG A 179 -17.12 4.76 8.70
C ARG A 179 -16.56 3.70 7.76
N GLU A 180 -16.25 2.51 8.26
CA GLU A 180 -15.75 1.40 7.44
C GLU A 180 -16.80 0.93 6.41
N ILE A 181 -18.07 0.92 6.80
CA ILE A 181 -19.19 0.64 5.89
C ILE A 181 -19.28 1.72 4.81
N GLU A 182 -19.20 3.00 5.17
CA GLU A 182 -19.21 4.11 4.21
C GLU A 182 -18.06 4.01 3.20
N VAL A 183 -16.83 3.81 3.68
CA VAL A 183 -15.63 3.69 2.84
C VAL A 183 -15.75 2.49 1.90
N THR A 184 -16.23 1.36 2.41
CA THR A 184 -16.42 0.15 1.61
C THR A 184 -17.47 0.36 0.51
N ASN A 185 -18.61 0.97 0.84
CA ASN A 185 -19.66 1.27 -0.14
C ASN A 185 -19.17 2.27 -1.20
N ALA A 186 -18.40 3.29 -0.80
CA ALA A 186 -17.81 4.23 -1.73
C ALA A 186 -16.83 3.55 -2.69
N LEU A 187 -15.99 2.64 -2.19
CA LEU A 187 -15.05 1.87 -3.02
C LEU A 187 -15.79 0.98 -4.03
N ILE A 188 -16.86 0.30 -3.61
CA ILE A 188 -17.71 -0.52 -4.49
C ILE A 188 -18.31 0.34 -5.61
N LEU A 189 -18.89 1.50 -5.27
CA LEU A 189 -19.47 2.41 -6.25
C LEU A 189 -18.43 2.92 -7.26
N LYS A 190 -17.21 3.22 -6.80
CA LYS A 190 -16.08 3.60 -7.66
C LYS A 190 -15.64 2.44 -8.56
N ALA A 191 -15.51 1.23 -8.01
CA ALA A 191 -15.09 0.05 -8.75
C ALA A 191 -16.01 -0.26 -9.94
N LYS A 192 -17.33 -0.07 -9.76
CA LYS A 192 -18.32 -0.18 -10.85
C LYS A 192 -18.03 0.80 -12.00
N LYS A 193 -17.60 2.03 -11.72
CA LYS A 193 -17.22 3.01 -12.76
C LYS A 193 -16.00 2.58 -13.58
N TYR A 194 -15.14 1.76 -12.99
CA TYR A 194 -13.97 1.18 -13.65
C TYR A 194 -14.25 -0.19 -14.30
N GLY A 195 -15.52 -0.62 -14.37
CA GLY A 195 -15.91 -1.90 -14.98
C GLY A 195 -15.62 -3.13 -14.13
N ILE A 196 -15.38 -2.96 -12.82
CA ILE A 196 -15.16 -4.09 -11.91
C ILE A 196 -16.49 -4.52 -11.29
N GLU A 197 -17.05 -5.62 -11.78
CA GLU A 197 -18.40 -6.06 -11.44
C GLU A 197 -18.48 -6.96 -10.19
N ASN A 198 -17.36 -7.57 -9.79
CA ASN A 198 -17.32 -8.50 -8.64
C ASN A 198 -17.38 -7.74 -7.30
N GLU A 199 -18.57 -7.25 -6.95
CA GLU A 199 -18.83 -6.44 -5.75
C GLU A 199 -18.41 -7.16 -4.46
N LYS A 200 -18.68 -8.46 -4.36
CA LYS A 200 -18.31 -9.26 -3.18
C LYS A 200 -16.80 -9.24 -2.97
N LEU A 201 -16.02 -9.46 -4.03
CA LEU A 201 -14.57 -9.42 -3.97
C LEU A 201 -14.04 -8.02 -3.62
N ILE A 202 -14.61 -6.96 -4.19
CA ILE A 202 -14.22 -5.58 -3.84
C ILE A 202 -14.55 -5.25 -2.38
N LYS A 203 -15.67 -5.76 -1.85
CA LYS A 203 -16.03 -5.63 -0.45
C LYS A 203 -15.01 -6.33 0.45
N GLU A 204 -14.59 -7.54 0.10
CA GLU A 204 -13.55 -8.29 0.82
C GLU A 204 -12.20 -7.58 0.75
N PHE A 205 -11.79 -7.15 -0.44
CA PHE A 205 -10.57 -6.37 -0.65
C PHE A 205 -10.57 -5.08 0.19
N SER A 206 -11.68 -4.33 0.23
CA SER A 206 -11.82 -3.13 1.05
C SER A 206 -11.59 -3.43 2.53
N LYS A 207 -12.19 -4.51 3.05
CA LYS A 207 -12.03 -4.93 4.44
C LYS A 207 -10.60 -5.31 4.76
N ASP A 208 -9.99 -6.14 3.92
CA ASP A 208 -8.59 -6.58 4.09
C ASP A 208 -7.64 -5.38 4.02
N LEU A 209 -7.91 -4.41 3.13
CA LEU A 209 -7.13 -3.17 3.02
C LEU A 209 -7.28 -2.27 4.27
N ILE A 210 -8.48 -2.16 4.84
CA ILE A 210 -8.71 -1.46 6.12
C ILE A 210 -7.96 -2.16 7.26
N GLU A 211 -7.99 -3.49 7.30
CA GLU A 211 -7.33 -4.30 8.32
C GLU A 211 -5.80 -4.12 8.30
N ILE A 212 -5.17 -4.17 7.12
CA ILE A 212 -3.73 -3.92 6.98
C ILE A 212 -3.37 -2.49 7.42
N THR A 213 -4.20 -1.49 7.08
CA THR A 213 -4.01 -0.13 7.56
C THR A 213 -4.12 -0.05 9.08
N LEU A 214 -5.11 -0.71 9.68
CA LEU A 214 -5.28 -0.74 11.13
C LEU A 214 -4.07 -1.36 11.83
N ASP A 215 -3.52 -2.45 11.29
CA ASP A 215 -2.28 -3.05 11.79
C ASP A 215 -1.12 -2.04 11.77
N SER A 216 -0.95 -1.32 10.66
CA SER A 216 0.07 -0.27 10.54
C SER A 216 -0.17 0.88 11.52
N GLU A 217 -1.41 1.32 11.67
CA GLU A 217 -1.77 2.42 12.55
C GLU A 217 -1.49 2.09 14.01
N VAL A 218 -1.90 0.90 14.46
CA VAL A 218 -1.66 0.38 15.83
C VAL A 218 -0.17 0.27 16.09
N HIS A 219 0.60 -0.30 15.15
CA HIS A 219 2.05 -0.41 15.28
C HIS A 219 2.71 0.96 15.41
N PHE A 220 2.32 1.91 14.56
CA PHE A 220 2.85 3.27 14.63
C PHE A 220 2.56 3.92 15.99
N ILE A 221 1.31 3.86 16.46
CA ILE A 221 0.88 4.50 17.71
C ILE A 221 1.71 4.03 18.91
N LEU A 222 1.90 2.71 19.03
CA LEU A 222 2.58 2.09 20.17
C LEU A 222 4.10 2.30 20.16
N ASN A 223 4.70 2.55 19.00
CA ASN A 223 6.15 2.63 18.86
C ASN A 223 6.66 4.06 18.59
N SER A 224 5.76 5.02 18.33
CA SER A 224 6.17 6.39 18.03
C SER A 224 6.69 7.12 19.26
N LYS A 225 7.71 7.96 19.05
CA LYS A 225 8.34 8.78 20.10
C LYS A 225 7.75 10.20 20.21
N LEU A 226 6.65 10.48 19.50
CA LEU A 226 5.92 11.77 19.55
C LEU A 226 5.66 12.27 20.97
#